data_AF-A0A5C6CGX3-F1
#
_entry.id   AF-A0A5C6CGX3-F1
#
_cell.length_a   1.000
_cell.length_b   1.000
_cell.length_c   1.000
_cell.angle_alpha   90.00
_cell.angle_beta   90.00
_cell.angle_gamma   90.00
#
_symmetry.space_group_name_H-M   'P 1'
#
loop_
_entity.id
_entity.type
_entity.pdbx_description
1 polymer ?
#
loop_
_entity_poly.entity_id
_entity_poly.type
_entity_poly.pdbx_seq_one_letter_code
_entity_poly.pdbx_strand_id
1 'polypeptide(L)'
;MQIPTWPARVVEYLDDLEIAVDTVQKMIADTRLKTKVGSANEVGDSAAELLGAVTQLESMVENRERLLSDEHAPPTGTTLIEKLDSLDEVELVNRSRAIAATIASTHTAAVSLFVCQYHLANYSQDVLRLLAGIDTPSTYDRSSKGENKQRGGGRLFNDAA
;
A
#
# COMPACT_ATOMS: atom_id res chain seq x y z
N MET A 1 -21.21 37.07 6.21
CA MET A 1 -20.28 35.93 6.15
C MET A 1 -19.08 36.37 5.33
N GLN A 2 -17.89 36.44 5.92
CA GLN A 2 -16.65 36.66 5.15
C GLN A 2 -16.24 35.32 4.53
N ILE A 3 -15.87 35.35 3.25
CA ILE A 3 -15.28 34.20 2.56
C ILE A 3 -13.86 34.03 3.11
N PRO A 4 -13.46 32.84 3.58
CA PRO A 4 -12.11 32.61 4.08
C PRO A 4 -11.08 32.86 2.97
N THR A 5 -9.94 33.44 3.35
CA THR A 5 -8.85 33.74 2.41
C THR A 5 -8.26 32.44 1.85
N TRP A 6 -7.63 32.50 0.67
CA TRP A 6 -6.99 31.33 0.07
C TRP A 6 -5.97 30.67 1.02
N PRO A 7 -5.05 31.40 1.69
CA PRO A 7 -4.14 30.80 2.67
C PRO A 7 -4.86 30.12 3.85
N ALA A 8 -5.96 30.69 4.35
CA ALA A 8 -6.75 30.06 5.42
C ALA A 8 -7.35 28.72 4.98
N ARG A 9 -7.85 28.63 3.74
CA ARG A 9 -8.33 27.36 3.18
C ARG A 9 -7.21 26.35 2.96
N VAL A 10 -6.00 26.82 2.62
CA VAL A 10 -4.81 25.95 2.55
C VAL A 10 -4.44 25.42 3.93
N VAL A 11 -4.57 26.22 5.00
CA VAL A 11 -4.37 25.75 6.39
C VAL A 11 -5.34 24.62 6.72
N GLU A 12 -6.64 24.81 6.50
CA GLU A 12 -7.65 23.78 6.75
C GLU A 12 -7.36 22.50 5.96
N TYR A 13 -6.96 22.64 4.69
CA TYR A 13 -6.53 21.51 3.88
C TYR A 13 -5.30 20.78 4.44
N LEU A 14 -4.30 21.50 4.92
CA LEU A 14 -3.10 20.90 5.51
C LEU A 14 -3.41 20.20 6.83
N ASP A 15 -4.34 20.73 7.64
CA ASP A 15 -4.83 20.09 8.86
C ASP A 15 -5.50 18.74 8.54
N ASP A 16 -6.43 18.74 7.57
CA ASP A 16 -7.12 17.53 7.14
C ASP A 16 -6.18 16.50 6.51
N LEU A 17 -5.21 16.97 5.71
CA LEU A 17 -4.21 16.11 5.09
C LEU A 17 -3.31 15.45 6.13
N GLU A 18 -2.88 16.19 7.15
CA GLU A 18 -2.06 15.65 8.25
C GLU A 18 -2.80 14.54 9.00
N ILE A 19 -4.08 14.75 9.33
CA ILE A 19 -4.93 13.72 9.95
C ILE A 19 -5.05 12.47 9.08
N ALA A 20 -5.27 12.64 7.77
CA ALA A 20 -5.39 11.52 6.85
C ALA A 20 -4.08 10.73 6.74
N VAL A 21 -2.94 11.42 6.65
CA VAL A 21 -1.61 10.80 6.55
C VAL A 21 -1.26 10.05 7.83
N ASP A 22 -1.51 10.63 9.01
CA ASP A 22 -1.30 9.98 10.30
C ASP A 22 -2.14 8.72 10.45
N THR A 23 -3.38 8.76 9.96
CA THR A 23 -4.29 7.62 9.98
C THR A 23 -3.74 6.48 9.12
N VAL A 24 -3.30 6.77 7.90
CA VAL A 24 -2.69 5.78 7.01
C VAL A 24 -1.40 5.20 7.62
N GLN A 25 -0.56 6.03 8.23
CA GLN A 25 0.66 5.56 8.90
C GLN A 25 0.36 4.56 10.02
N LYS A 26 -0.62 4.86 10.88
CA LYS A 26 -1.06 3.96 11.95
C LYS A 26 -1.56 2.64 11.39
N MET A 27 -2.39 2.69 10.35
CA MET A 27 -2.92 1.48 9.72
C MET A 27 -1.84 0.60 9.07
N ILE A 28 -0.84 1.20 8.43
CA ILE A 28 0.31 0.47 7.88
C ILE A 28 1.11 -0.20 9.00
N ALA A 29 1.35 0.51 10.12
CA ALA A 29 2.05 -0.02 11.26
C ALA A 29 1.29 -1.19 11.92
N ASP A 30 -0.01 -1.04 12.11
CA ASP A 30 -0.89 -2.07 12.68
C ASP A 30 -0.97 -3.29 11.77
N THR A 31 -1.09 -3.09 10.46
CA THR A 31 -1.09 -4.18 9.48
C THR A 31 0.23 -4.94 9.49
N ARG A 32 1.36 -4.24 9.65
CA ARG A 32 2.68 -4.88 9.82
C ARG A 32 2.75 -5.75 11.08
N LEU A 33 2.19 -5.26 12.19
CA LEU A 33 2.14 -6.01 13.45
C LEU A 33 1.26 -7.25 13.33
N LYS A 34 0.04 -7.11 12.79
CA LYS A 34 -0.90 -8.22 12.59
C LYS A 34 -0.37 -9.29 11.64
N THR A 35 0.28 -8.88 10.54
CA THR A 35 0.95 -9.81 9.60
C THR A 35 2.03 -10.64 10.30
N LYS A 36 2.75 -10.05 11.27
CA LYS A 36 3.77 -10.76 12.06
C LYS A 36 3.16 -11.77 13.05
N VAL A 37 1.99 -11.46 13.62
CA VAL A 37 1.33 -12.30 14.64
C VAL A 37 0.50 -13.43 14.03
N GLY A 38 0.14 -13.36 12.73
CA GLY A 38 -0.57 -14.42 12.01
C GLY A 38 -2.08 -14.46 12.27
N SER A 39 -2.66 -13.36 12.78
CA SER A 39 -4.09 -13.25 13.08
C SER A 39 -4.93 -13.07 11.80
N ALA A 40 -5.24 -14.14 11.09
CA ALA A 40 -5.92 -14.10 9.77
C ALA A 40 -7.29 -13.37 9.78
N ASN A 41 -8.08 -13.48 10.87
CA ASN A 41 -9.37 -12.78 10.97
C ASN A 41 -9.22 -11.26 11.15
N GLU A 42 -8.13 -10.79 11.75
CA GLU A 42 -7.91 -9.36 12.01
C GLU A 42 -7.32 -8.60 10.81
N VAL A 43 -6.87 -9.34 9.79
CA VAL A 43 -6.28 -8.80 8.55
C VAL A 43 -7.37 -8.26 7.62
N GLY A 44 -8.55 -8.90 7.58
CA GLY A 44 -9.69 -8.47 6.75
C GLY A 44 -10.25 -7.11 7.18
N ASP A 45 -10.46 -6.92 8.48
CA ASP A 45 -10.98 -5.66 9.02
C ASP A 45 -9.98 -4.51 8.82
N SER A 46 -8.68 -4.76 9.00
CA SER A 46 -7.64 -3.77 8.73
C SER A 46 -7.51 -3.39 7.26
N ALA A 47 -7.85 -4.28 6.32
CA ALA A 47 -7.86 -3.97 4.90
C ALA A 47 -9.00 -3.00 4.53
N ALA A 48 -10.18 -3.16 5.14
CA ALA A 48 -11.31 -2.26 4.91
C ALA A 48 -11.05 -0.85 5.49
N GLU A 49 -10.47 -0.77 6.68
CA GLU A 49 -10.06 0.48 7.30
C GLU A 49 -9.00 1.21 6.47
N LEU A 50 -7.98 0.47 5.99
CA LEU A 50 -6.94 1.03 5.12
C LEU A 50 -7.52 1.56 3.81
N LEU A 51 -8.48 0.86 3.21
CA LEU A 51 -9.18 1.34 2.01
C LEU A 51 -9.89 2.67 2.28
N GLY A 52 -10.59 2.79 3.41
CA GLY A 52 -11.23 4.05 3.81
C GLY A 52 -10.24 5.21 3.95
N ALA A 53 -9.10 4.96 4.59
CA ALA A 53 -8.06 5.98 4.75
C ALA A 53 -7.39 6.38 3.41
N VAL A 54 -7.23 5.43 2.49
CA VAL A 54 -6.75 5.72 1.12
C VAL A 54 -7.76 6.57 0.36
N THR A 55 -9.06 6.25 0.42
CA THR A 55 -10.11 7.08 -0.20
C THR A 55 -10.15 8.49 0.36
N GLN A 56 -9.84 8.66 1.66
CA GLN A 56 -9.68 9.99 2.25
C GLN A 56 -8.49 10.74 1.65
N LEU A 57 -7.34 10.09 1.44
CA LEU A 57 -6.18 10.70 0.76
C LEU A 57 -6.50 11.06 -0.70
N GLU A 58 -7.26 10.25 -1.43
CA GLU A 58 -7.72 10.56 -2.79
C GLU A 58 -8.58 11.83 -2.79
N SER A 59 -9.50 11.93 -1.82
CA SER A 59 -10.32 13.14 -1.63
C SER A 59 -9.44 14.38 -1.32
N MET A 60 -8.32 14.21 -0.62
CA MET A 60 -7.36 15.29 -0.39
C MET A 60 -6.62 15.71 -1.68
N VAL A 61 -6.38 14.79 -2.61
CA VAL A 61 -5.84 15.16 -3.94
C VAL A 61 -6.85 16.02 -4.69
N GLU A 62 -8.12 15.65 -4.70
CA GLU A 62 -9.16 16.49 -5.31
C GLU A 62 -9.24 17.87 -4.68
N ASN A 63 -9.17 17.96 -3.34
CA ASN A 63 -9.19 19.23 -2.63
C ASN A 63 -7.98 20.10 -3.00
N ARG A 64 -6.81 19.49 -3.13
CA ARG A 64 -5.60 20.17 -3.63
C ARG A 64 -5.82 20.78 -5.01
N GLU A 65 -6.38 20.01 -5.95
CA GLU A 65 -6.63 20.51 -7.31
C GLU A 65 -7.65 21.65 -7.33
N ARG A 66 -8.65 21.62 -6.44
CA ARG A 66 -9.59 22.74 -6.24
C ARG A 66 -8.87 23.99 -5.72
N LEU A 67 -7.99 23.84 -4.72
CA LEU A 67 -7.19 24.96 -4.21
C LEU A 67 -6.24 25.54 -5.25
N LEU A 68 -5.64 24.69 -6.10
CA LEU A 68 -4.76 25.12 -7.19
C LEU A 68 -5.50 25.88 -8.29
N SER A 69 -6.73 25.48 -8.57
CA SER A 69 -7.59 26.05 -9.62
C SER A 69 -8.47 27.20 -9.13
N ASP A 70 -8.37 27.57 -7.85
CA ASP A 70 -9.19 28.61 -7.24
C ASP A 70 -8.88 30.00 -7.83
N GLU A 71 -9.91 30.81 -8.04
CA GLU A 71 -9.77 32.16 -8.61
C GLU A 71 -8.95 33.11 -7.72
N HIS A 72 -8.90 32.85 -6.40
CA HIS A 72 -8.12 33.62 -5.43
C HIS A 72 -6.72 33.01 -5.20
N ALA A 73 -6.37 31.93 -5.91
CA ALA A 73 -5.04 31.35 -5.82
C ALA A 73 -3.99 32.29 -6.47
N PRO A 74 -2.75 32.33 -5.94
CA PRO A 74 -1.68 33.11 -6.55
C PRO A 74 -1.45 32.70 -8.02
N PRO A 75 -1.24 33.66 -8.93
CA PRO A 75 -1.08 33.38 -10.36
C PRO A 75 0.26 32.73 -10.69
N THR A 76 1.25 32.87 -9.81
CA THR A 76 2.60 32.32 -9.98
C THR A 76 2.70 30.96 -9.30
N GLY A 77 3.34 29.99 -9.97
CA GLY A 77 3.53 28.64 -9.46
C GLY A 77 2.46 27.65 -9.93
N THR A 78 2.88 26.39 -10.02
CA THR A 78 2.08 25.24 -10.46
C THR A 78 1.70 24.32 -9.29
N THR A 79 2.41 24.40 -8.17
CA THR A 79 2.15 23.62 -6.96
C THR A 79 1.69 24.50 -5.80
N LEU A 80 1.08 23.90 -4.76
CA LEU A 80 0.69 24.65 -3.56
C LEU A 80 1.90 25.30 -2.89
N ILE A 81 3.03 24.60 -2.84
CA ILE A 81 4.28 25.10 -2.25
C ILE A 81 4.76 26.34 -3.01
N GLU A 82 4.81 26.29 -4.34
CA GLU A 82 5.24 27.44 -5.17
C GLU A 82 4.30 28.63 -5.03
N LYS A 83 2.98 28.38 -4.97
CA LYS A 83 1.98 29.43 -4.78
C LYS A 83 2.11 30.07 -3.40
N LEU A 84 2.30 29.29 -2.33
CA LEU A 84 2.54 29.80 -0.98
C LEU A 84 3.85 30.59 -0.89
N ASP A 85 4.91 30.12 -1.55
CA ASP A 85 6.22 30.80 -1.61
C ASP A 85 6.07 32.18 -2.27
N SER A 86 5.23 32.31 -3.30
CA SER A 86 4.94 33.60 -3.94
C SER A 86 4.16 34.60 -3.07
N LEU A 87 3.57 34.13 -1.96
CA LEU A 87 2.89 34.97 -0.96
C LEU A 87 3.76 35.23 0.28
N ASP A 88 5.03 34.79 0.28
CA ASP A 88 5.92 34.83 1.44
C ASP A 88 5.36 34.08 2.69
N GLU A 89 4.50 33.07 2.48
CA GLU A 89 3.90 32.25 3.53
C GLU A 89 4.87 31.15 4.03
N VAL A 90 6.02 31.57 4.57
CA VAL A 90 7.16 30.70 4.92
C VAL A 90 6.78 29.54 5.85
N GLU A 91 5.93 29.78 6.84
CA GLU A 91 5.48 28.75 7.78
C GLU A 91 4.64 27.67 7.08
N LEU A 92 3.72 28.07 6.19
CA LEU A 92 2.88 27.14 5.43
C LEU A 92 3.70 26.38 4.38
N VAL A 93 4.68 27.01 3.76
CA VAL A 93 5.64 26.35 2.87
C VAL A 93 6.38 25.24 3.62
N ASN A 94 6.93 25.54 4.80
CA ASN A 94 7.67 24.57 5.60
C ASN A 94 6.77 23.42 6.07
N ARG A 95 5.56 23.72 6.51
CA ARG A 95 4.57 22.71 6.90
C ARG A 95 4.19 21.81 5.72
N SER A 96 3.92 22.39 4.56
CA SER A 96 3.61 21.65 3.33
C SER A 96 4.74 20.70 2.93
N ARG A 97 6.01 21.17 3.02
CA ARG A 97 7.19 20.33 2.76
C ARG A 97 7.33 19.20 3.78
N ALA A 98 7.07 19.46 5.06
CA ALA A 98 7.13 18.45 6.11
C ALA A 98 6.09 17.35 5.87
N ILE A 99 4.83 17.73 5.59
CA ILE A 99 3.75 16.77 5.30
C ILE A 99 4.08 15.97 4.02
N ALA A 100 4.60 16.61 2.97
CA ALA A 100 5.02 15.92 1.75
C ALA A 100 6.12 14.87 2.01
N ALA A 101 7.09 15.19 2.88
CA ALA A 101 8.12 14.23 3.29
C ALA A 101 7.52 13.05 4.08
N THR A 102 6.57 13.33 4.98
CA THR A 102 5.83 12.31 5.72
C THR A 102 5.08 11.37 4.76
N ILE A 103 4.35 11.91 3.78
CA ILE A 103 3.64 11.14 2.75
C ILE A 103 4.61 10.23 1.98
N ALA A 104 5.76 10.75 1.55
CA ALA A 104 6.75 9.96 0.80
C ALA A 104 7.30 8.78 1.63
N SER A 105 7.55 9.00 2.92
CA SER A 105 7.95 7.94 3.85
C SER A 105 6.84 6.89 4.03
N THR A 106 5.60 7.34 4.24
CA THR A 106 4.42 6.47 4.36
C THR A 106 4.23 5.60 3.13
N HIS A 107 4.33 6.19 1.93
CA HIS A 107 4.24 5.47 0.67
C HIS A 107 5.32 4.38 0.56
N THR A 108 6.57 4.71 0.92
CA THR A 108 7.68 3.74 0.92
C THR A 108 7.39 2.57 1.87
N ALA A 109 6.88 2.86 3.07
CA ALA A 109 6.50 1.83 4.04
C ALA A 109 5.34 0.94 3.54
N ALA A 110 4.33 1.54 2.91
CA ALA A 110 3.20 0.82 2.32
C ALA A 110 3.64 -0.15 1.22
N VAL A 111 4.48 0.32 0.29
CA VAL A 111 5.02 -0.50 -0.80
C VAL A 111 5.83 -1.67 -0.24
N SER A 112 6.67 -1.42 0.76
CA SER A 112 7.44 -2.49 1.40
C SER A 112 6.53 -3.54 2.05
N LEU A 113 5.47 -3.12 2.75
CA LEU A 113 4.49 -4.02 3.36
C LEU A 113 3.79 -4.88 2.31
N PHE A 114 3.32 -4.26 1.22
CA PHE A 114 2.66 -4.96 0.12
C PHE A 114 3.56 -6.03 -0.49
N VAL A 115 4.82 -5.70 -0.79
CA VAL A 115 5.78 -6.66 -1.35
C VAL A 115 6.00 -7.84 -0.38
N CYS A 116 6.18 -7.58 0.91
CA CYS A 116 6.33 -8.64 1.92
C CYS A 116 5.10 -9.54 2.00
N GLN A 117 3.90 -8.96 2.01
CA GLN A 117 2.64 -9.71 2.07
C GLN A 117 2.43 -10.55 0.81
N TYR A 118 2.73 -9.99 -0.37
CA TYR A 118 2.66 -10.71 -1.64
C TYR A 118 3.57 -11.94 -1.65
N HIS A 119 4.84 -11.79 -1.25
CA HIS A 119 5.77 -12.93 -1.19
C HIS A 119 5.36 -13.98 -0.16
N LEU A 120 4.83 -13.56 1.01
CA LEU A 120 4.34 -14.48 2.03
C LEU A 120 3.12 -15.29 1.53
N ALA A 121 2.21 -14.64 0.80
CA ALA A 121 1.04 -15.29 0.21
C ALA A 121 1.46 -16.30 -0.87
N ASN A 122 2.38 -15.93 -1.78
CA ASN A 122 2.89 -16.84 -2.80
C ASN A 122 3.59 -18.06 -2.19
N TYR A 123 4.46 -17.85 -1.20
CA TYR A 123 5.15 -18.95 -0.51
C TYR A 123 4.14 -19.91 0.15
N SER A 124 3.09 -19.38 0.78
CA SER A 124 2.04 -20.19 1.40
C SER A 124 1.27 -21.01 0.36
N GLN A 125 0.96 -20.42 -0.80
CA GLN A 125 0.32 -21.13 -1.91
C GLN A 125 1.21 -22.23 -2.49
N ASP A 126 2.51 -21.98 -2.66
CA ASP A 126 3.46 -22.96 -3.16
C ASP A 126 3.62 -24.15 -2.22
N VAL A 127 3.67 -23.90 -0.90
CA VAL A 127 3.68 -24.97 0.11
C VAL A 127 2.38 -25.76 0.09
N LEU A 128 1.22 -25.09 0.00
CA LEU A 128 -0.07 -25.79 -0.12
C LEU A 128 -0.15 -26.62 -1.41
N ARG A 129 0.39 -26.12 -2.52
CA ARG A 129 0.44 -26.83 -3.80
C ARG A 129 1.34 -28.06 -3.74
N LEU A 130 2.51 -27.93 -3.11
CA LEU A 130 3.45 -29.02 -2.85
C LEU A 130 2.82 -30.10 -1.94
N LEU A 131 2.17 -29.68 -0.83
CA LEU A 131 1.47 -30.58 0.09
C LEU A 131 0.25 -31.25 -0.56
N ALA A 132 -0.44 -30.57 -1.47
CA ALA A 132 -1.53 -31.13 -2.25
C ALA A 132 -1.05 -32.09 -3.36
N GLY A 133 0.27 -32.27 -3.53
CA GLY A 133 0.86 -33.13 -4.55
C GLY A 133 0.62 -32.64 -5.98
N ILE A 134 0.29 -31.36 -6.15
CA ILE A 134 0.03 -30.74 -7.46
C ILE A 134 1.36 -30.24 -8.03
N ASP A 135 2.31 -31.17 -8.21
CA ASP A 135 3.46 -30.89 -9.05
C ASP A 135 3.01 -30.75 -10.52
N THR A 136 3.67 -29.84 -11.21
CA THR A 136 3.42 -29.33 -12.58
C THR A 136 3.28 -30.40 -13.69
N PRO A 137 2.73 -30.02 -14.87
CA PRO A 137 2.24 -30.95 -15.89
C PRO A 137 3.31 -31.93 -16.41
N SER A 138 2.88 -33.17 -16.67
CA SER A 138 3.65 -34.19 -17.37
C SER A 138 4.25 -33.65 -18.67
N THR A 139 5.55 -33.37 -18.67
CA THR A 139 6.31 -32.97 -19.86
C THR A 139 6.73 -34.14 -20.74
N TYR A 140 6.25 -35.36 -20.46
CA TYR A 140 6.46 -36.51 -21.33
C TYR A 140 5.19 -37.35 -21.42
N ASP A 141 4.27 -36.94 -22.31
CA ASP A 141 3.43 -37.91 -22.99
C ASP A 141 3.58 -37.75 -24.50
N ARG A 142 4.53 -38.51 -25.05
CA ARG A 142 4.38 -39.30 -26.29
C ARG A 142 5.73 -39.85 -26.72
N SER A 143 5.92 -41.15 -26.48
CA SER A 143 6.15 -42.15 -27.54
C SER A 143 6.94 -43.35 -27.02
N SER A 144 6.24 -44.38 -26.59
CA SER A 144 6.59 -45.75 -26.98
C SER A 144 5.52 -46.71 -26.51
N LYS A 145 4.77 -47.26 -27.48
CA LYS A 145 4.19 -48.60 -27.38
C LYS A 145 5.23 -49.56 -26.80
N GLY A 146 4.84 -50.41 -25.86
CA GLY A 146 5.60 -51.61 -25.54
C GLY A 146 5.50 -52.01 -24.08
N GLU A 147 4.82 -53.12 -23.85
CA GLU A 147 4.75 -53.87 -22.60
C GLU A 147 6.16 -54.11 -22.00
N ASN A 148 6.34 -53.89 -20.69
CA ASN A 148 6.59 -54.98 -19.72
C ASN A 148 6.94 -54.45 -18.32
N LYS A 149 6.62 -55.28 -17.32
CA LYS A 149 6.85 -55.14 -15.88
C LYS A 149 8.22 -54.56 -15.47
N GLN A 150 8.20 -53.55 -14.59
CA GLN A 150 9.24 -53.25 -13.58
C GLN A 150 8.60 -52.34 -12.51
N ARG A 151 8.26 -52.84 -11.31
CA ARG A 151 9.09 -52.87 -10.09
C ARG A 151 10.00 -51.64 -9.91
N GLY A 152 9.66 -50.82 -8.90
CA GLY A 152 10.52 -49.78 -8.30
C GLY A 152 9.91 -48.38 -8.40
N GLY A 153 9.75 -47.58 -7.35
CA GLY A 153 10.06 -47.75 -5.94
C GLY A 153 9.50 -46.53 -5.19
N GLY A 154 8.43 -46.74 -4.43
CA GLY A 154 7.97 -45.78 -3.41
C GLY A 154 8.82 -45.95 -2.17
N ARG A 155 9.92 -45.19 -2.05
CA ARG A 155 10.74 -45.09 -0.84
C ARG A 155 11.40 -43.71 -0.78
N LEU A 156 10.68 -42.73 -0.25
CA LEU A 156 11.29 -41.48 0.23
C LEU A 156 10.94 -41.18 1.70
N PHE A 157 10.16 -42.03 2.39
CA PHE A 157 9.71 -41.79 3.77
C PHE A 157 9.93 -42.96 4.75
N ASN A 158 10.90 -43.86 4.53
CA ASN A 158 11.06 -45.02 5.42
C ASN A 158 12.51 -45.35 5.83
N ASP A 159 13.32 -44.34 6.14
CA ASP A 159 14.67 -44.50 6.74
C ASP A 159 14.82 -43.71 8.06
N ALA A 160 13.79 -43.74 8.91
CA ALA A 160 13.90 -43.32 10.31
C ALA A 160 12.95 -44.14 11.20
N ALA A 161 13.26 -45.42 11.39
CA ALA A 161 12.76 -46.27 12.50
C ALA A 161 13.60 -47.55 12.59
#